data_AF-A0AAV5YWY8-F1
#
_entry.id   AF-A0AAV5YWY8-F1
#
_cell.length_a   1.000
_cell.length_b   1.000
_cell.length_c   1.000
_cell.angle_alpha   90.00
_cell.angle_beta   90.00
_cell.angle_gamma   90.00
#
_symmetry.space_group_name_H-M   'P 1'
#
loop_
_entity.id
_entity.type
_entity.pdbx_description
1 polymer ?
#
loop_
_entity_poly.entity_id
_entity_poly.type
_entity_poly.pdbx_seq_one_letter_code
_entity_poly.pdbx_strand_id
1 'polypeptide(L)'
;FMWAYPGKKLLFMGGEFGQSDEWNHDRALDWGLLDMGPYHRGVQRMVKDLNRIYRSDPSLHEVDFEPAGFQWMDCSDWEQSVVTFCRFARNQTTLLLCACNFTPITRQGYRVGVPRPGYYREILNTDAALYGGSDVGNSGGVPSEPTPWHGQPHSVVLTLPPLAAVWLVPA
;
A
#
# COMPACT_ATOMS: atom_id res chain seq x y z
N PHE A 1 2.30 -0.28 -4.06
CA PHE A 1 1.53 -0.45 -5.31
C PHE A 1 1.51 -1.91 -5.81
N MET A 2 2.64 -2.46 -6.32
CA MET A 2 2.69 -3.77 -6.98
C MET A 2 2.00 -4.93 -6.23
N TRP A 3 2.17 -5.04 -4.90
CA TRP A 3 1.53 -6.10 -4.11
C TRP A 3 0.00 -5.95 -4.00
N ALA A 4 -0.53 -4.73 -3.99
CA ALA A 4 -1.96 -4.49 -3.89
C ALA A 4 -2.67 -4.52 -5.25
N TYR A 5 -1.97 -4.21 -6.34
CA TYR A 5 -2.55 -4.26 -7.68
C TYR A 5 -2.92 -5.71 -8.07
N PRO A 6 -3.96 -5.98 -8.87
CA PRO A 6 -4.31 -7.34 -9.28
C PRO A 6 -3.18 -8.07 -10.02
N GLY A 7 -3.09 -9.38 -9.81
CA GLY A 7 -2.11 -10.27 -10.45
C GLY A 7 -1.04 -10.80 -9.49
N LYS A 8 -0.34 -11.87 -9.89
CA LYS A 8 0.66 -12.52 -9.02
C LYS A 8 1.99 -11.77 -9.03
N LYS A 9 2.79 -11.97 -7.97
CA LYS A 9 3.98 -11.15 -7.67
C LYS A 9 5.26 -11.90 -7.99
N LEU A 10 6.20 -11.21 -8.63
CA LEU A 10 7.55 -11.69 -8.87
C LEU A 10 8.51 -10.51 -8.65
N LEU A 11 9.51 -10.71 -7.80
CA LEU A 11 10.59 -9.77 -7.57
C LEU A 11 11.91 -10.55 -7.70
N PHE A 12 12.84 -10.04 -8.49
CA PHE A 12 14.13 -10.69 -8.68
C PHE A 12 15.05 -10.47 -7.47
N MET A 13 15.96 -11.41 -7.23
CA MET A 13 16.89 -11.36 -6.10
C MET A 13 17.74 -10.08 -6.13
N GLY A 14 17.98 -9.49 -4.97
CA GLY A 14 18.58 -8.16 -4.83
C GLY A 14 17.53 -7.04 -4.72
N GLY A 15 16.38 -7.20 -5.39
CA GLY A 15 15.29 -6.22 -5.32
C GLY A 15 14.67 -6.14 -3.92
N GLU A 16 14.70 -7.22 -3.14
CA GLU A 16 14.07 -7.28 -1.83
C GLU A 16 14.77 -6.46 -0.76
N PHE A 17 16.04 -6.09 -0.94
CA PHE A 17 16.78 -5.21 -0.04
C PHE A 17 17.31 -3.95 -0.74
N GLY A 18 16.88 -3.73 -1.99
CA GLY A 18 17.29 -2.58 -2.79
C GLY A 18 18.79 -2.56 -3.07
N GLN A 19 19.31 -3.63 -3.67
CA GLN A 19 20.68 -3.64 -4.18
C GLN A 19 20.93 -2.41 -5.07
N SER A 20 22.03 -1.71 -4.82
CA SER A 20 22.35 -0.45 -5.52
C SER A 20 22.94 -0.68 -6.90
N ASP A 21 23.89 -1.60 -7.01
CA ASP A 21 24.54 -1.93 -8.29
C ASP A 21 23.67 -2.88 -9.12
N GLU A 22 23.86 -2.84 -10.43
CA GLU A 22 23.22 -3.78 -11.36
C GLU A 22 23.58 -5.23 -11.01
N TRP A 23 22.66 -6.14 -11.28
CA TRP A 23 22.92 -7.56 -11.09
C TRP A 23 24.05 -8.04 -12.01
N ASN A 24 25.01 -8.75 -11.42
CA ASN A 24 26.12 -9.35 -12.13
C ASN A 24 26.20 -10.85 -11.82
N HIS A 25 26.03 -11.69 -12.84
CA HIS A 25 26.05 -13.15 -12.71
C HIS A 25 27.41 -13.72 -12.25
N ASP A 26 28.51 -12.98 -12.45
CA ASP A 26 29.87 -13.35 -12.02
C ASP A 26 30.16 -12.97 -10.55
N ARG A 27 29.21 -12.33 -9.85
CA ARG A 27 29.39 -11.86 -8.47
C ARG A 27 28.23 -12.30 -7.57
N ALA A 28 28.54 -12.38 -6.28
CA ALA A 28 27.48 -12.50 -5.28
C ALA A 28 26.67 -11.20 -5.20
N LEU A 29 25.45 -11.29 -4.69
CA LEU A 29 24.66 -10.11 -4.32
C LEU A 29 25.37 -9.33 -3.20
N ASP A 30 25.12 -8.02 -3.16
CA ASP A 30 25.81 -7.09 -2.25
C ASP A 30 25.24 -7.12 -0.83
N TRP A 31 25.39 -8.27 -0.16
CA TRP A 31 24.81 -8.50 1.17
C TRP A 31 25.28 -7.50 2.24
N GLY A 32 26.48 -6.91 2.07
CA GLY A 32 27.00 -5.88 2.97
C GLY A 32 26.13 -4.62 3.06
N LEU A 33 25.29 -4.35 2.06
CA LEU A 33 24.34 -3.23 2.07
C LEU A 33 23.37 -3.28 3.27
N LEU A 34 23.05 -4.47 3.77
CA LEU A 34 22.17 -4.66 4.94
C LEU A 34 22.76 -4.09 6.25
N ASP A 35 24.07 -3.82 6.27
CA ASP A 35 24.80 -3.29 7.42
C ASP A 35 25.19 -1.81 7.27
N MET A 36 24.96 -1.20 6.10
CA MET A 36 25.37 0.18 5.79
C MET A 36 24.42 1.27 6.31
N GLY A 37 23.31 0.91 6.94
CA GLY A 37 22.34 1.87 7.48
C GLY A 37 20.91 1.32 7.51
N PRO A 38 19.92 2.19 7.78
CA PRO A 38 18.55 1.74 7.99
C PRO A 38 17.82 1.39 6.69
N TYR A 39 18.22 1.94 5.54
CA TYR A 39 17.40 1.91 4.33
C TYR A 39 17.29 0.53 3.66
N HIS A 40 18.40 -0.17 3.38
CA HIS A 40 18.36 -1.50 2.77
C HIS A 40 17.63 -2.52 3.64
N ARG A 41 17.88 -2.46 4.95
CA ARG A 41 17.17 -3.27 5.95
C ARG A 41 15.69 -2.88 6.06
N GLY A 42 15.37 -1.60 5.91
CA GLY A 42 14.02 -1.07 5.83
C GLY A 42 13.24 -1.62 4.64
N VAL A 43 13.84 -1.62 3.44
CA VAL A 43 13.26 -2.24 2.23
C VAL A 43 13.05 -3.74 2.43
N GLN A 44 14.05 -4.45 2.96
CA GLN A 44 13.94 -5.88 3.27
C GLN A 44 12.79 -6.17 4.24
N ARG A 45 12.66 -5.34 5.28
CA ARG A 45 11.56 -5.44 6.24
C ARG A 45 10.21 -5.15 5.57
N MET A 46 10.14 -4.14 4.71
CA MET A 46 8.93 -3.82 3.95
C MET A 46 8.49 -4.99 3.08
N VAL A 47 9.41 -5.61 2.34
CA VAL A 47 9.08 -6.79 1.50
C VAL A 47 8.63 -7.97 2.36
N LYS A 48 9.27 -8.18 3.52
CA LYS A 48 8.83 -9.20 4.49
C LYS A 48 7.40 -8.97 4.98
N ASP A 49 7.06 -7.74 5.38
CA ASP A 49 5.73 -7.40 5.87
C ASP A 49 4.68 -7.39 4.76
N LEU A 50 5.02 -6.91 3.56
CA LEU A 50 4.19 -7.04 2.36
C LEU A 50 3.82 -8.49 2.06
N ASN A 51 4.80 -9.41 2.09
CA ASN A 51 4.56 -10.83 1.88
C ASN A 51 3.72 -11.47 2.98
N ARG A 52 3.90 -11.04 4.24
CA ARG A 52 3.07 -11.49 5.36
C ARG A 52 1.62 -11.09 5.16
N ILE A 53 1.36 -9.82 4.86
CA ILE A 53 0.02 -9.28 4.62
C ILE A 53 -0.61 -9.95 3.39
N TYR A 54 0.13 -10.03 2.28
CA TYR A 54 -0.35 -10.65 1.03
C TYR A 54 -0.83 -12.09 1.22
N ARG A 55 -0.16 -12.86 2.09
CA ARG A 55 -0.56 -14.24 2.41
C ARG A 55 -1.74 -14.32 3.37
N SER A 56 -1.88 -13.36 4.30
CA SER A 56 -2.92 -13.39 5.32
C SER A 56 -4.23 -12.74 4.89
N ASP A 57 -4.18 -11.79 3.96
CA ASP A 57 -5.36 -11.05 3.51
C ASP A 57 -5.88 -11.64 2.17
N PRO A 58 -7.05 -12.32 2.18
CA PRO A 58 -7.59 -12.95 0.97
C PRO A 58 -7.97 -11.95 -0.13
N SER A 59 -8.25 -10.69 0.21
CA SER A 59 -8.59 -9.66 -0.80
C SER A 59 -7.44 -9.41 -1.79
N LEU A 60 -6.21 -9.69 -1.39
CA LEU A 60 -5.02 -9.47 -2.20
C LEU A 60 -4.75 -10.57 -3.22
N HIS A 61 -5.38 -11.76 -3.11
CA HIS A 61 -5.00 -12.92 -3.92
C HIS A 61 -6.13 -13.87 -4.36
N GLU A 62 -7.31 -13.86 -3.74
CA GLU A 62 -8.40 -14.80 -4.08
C GLU A 62 -9.07 -14.50 -5.43
N VAL A 63 -9.13 -13.21 -5.80
CA VAL A 63 -9.92 -12.70 -6.95
C VAL A 63 -9.04 -11.77 -7.80
N ASP A 64 -7.88 -12.25 -8.25
CA ASP A 64 -6.94 -11.45 -9.06
C ASP A 64 -7.34 -11.31 -10.54
N PHE A 65 -8.13 -12.26 -11.06
CA PHE A 65 -8.39 -12.41 -12.49
C PHE A 65 -9.85 -12.18 -12.87
N GLU A 66 -10.64 -11.62 -11.97
CA GLU A 66 -12.03 -11.26 -12.18
C GLU A 66 -12.22 -9.78 -11.78
N PRO A 67 -13.01 -8.99 -12.55
CA PRO A 67 -13.27 -7.59 -12.21
C PRO A 67 -13.83 -7.40 -10.79
N ALA A 68 -14.57 -8.38 -10.26
CA ALA A 68 -15.16 -8.32 -8.92
C ALA A 68 -14.14 -8.22 -7.77
N GLY A 69 -12.85 -8.48 -8.03
CA GLY A 69 -11.79 -8.38 -7.02
C GLY A 69 -11.10 -7.02 -6.94
N PHE A 70 -11.50 -6.06 -7.78
CA PHE A 70 -10.84 -4.76 -7.91
C PHE A 70 -11.83 -3.66 -8.25
N GLN A 71 -11.71 -2.50 -7.61
CA GLN A 71 -12.47 -1.32 -7.97
C GLN A 71 -11.62 -0.05 -7.78
N TRP A 72 -11.54 0.80 -8.80
CA TRP A 72 -10.99 2.14 -8.63
C TRP A 72 -11.91 2.97 -7.72
N MET A 73 -11.33 3.61 -6.70
CA MET A 73 -12.00 4.67 -5.97
C MET A 73 -11.76 5.99 -6.70
N ASP A 74 -10.50 6.30 -6.99
CA ASP A 74 -10.12 7.37 -7.91
C ASP A 74 -8.77 7.07 -8.58
N CYS A 75 -8.72 7.27 -9.90
CA CYS A 75 -7.52 7.17 -10.73
C CYS A 75 -7.37 8.38 -11.65
N SER A 76 -8.13 9.45 -11.40
CA SER A 76 -8.19 10.65 -12.22
C SER A 76 -7.42 11.83 -11.64
N ASP A 77 -6.93 11.74 -10.40
CA ASP A 77 -6.13 12.77 -9.73
C ASP A 77 -4.66 12.79 -10.20
N TRP A 78 -4.48 13.07 -11.50
CA TRP A 78 -3.17 13.17 -12.14
C TRP A 78 -2.38 14.40 -11.64
N GLU A 79 -3.07 15.49 -11.27
CA GLU A 79 -2.43 16.70 -10.73
C GLU A 79 -1.70 16.44 -9.41
N GLN A 80 -2.29 15.61 -8.53
CA GLN A 80 -1.63 15.23 -7.28
C GLN A 80 -0.84 13.93 -7.38
N SER A 81 -0.95 13.23 -8.52
CA SER A 81 -0.41 11.89 -8.77
C SER A 81 -0.80 10.91 -7.66
N VAL A 82 -2.08 10.92 -7.31
CA VAL A 82 -2.67 10.01 -6.33
C VAL A 82 -3.57 9.01 -7.03
N VAL A 83 -3.47 7.75 -6.62
CA VAL A 83 -4.44 6.72 -7.03
C VAL A 83 -4.95 5.97 -5.81
N THR A 84 -6.23 5.67 -5.82
CA THR A 84 -6.91 4.94 -4.75
C THR A 84 -7.81 3.85 -5.31
N PHE A 85 -7.76 2.66 -4.72
CA PHE A 85 -8.55 1.51 -5.16
C PHE A 85 -8.83 0.54 -4.03
N CYS A 86 -9.91 -0.23 -4.18
CA CYS A 86 -10.25 -1.33 -3.30
C CYS A 86 -9.91 -2.67 -3.94
N ARG A 87 -9.46 -3.60 -3.11
CA ARG A 87 -9.38 -5.04 -3.40
C ARG A 87 -10.45 -5.77 -2.60
N PHE A 88 -11.05 -6.79 -3.19
CA PHE A 88 -12.13 -7.57 -2.57
C PHE A 88 -11.79 -9.06 -2.58
N ALA A 89 -12.08 -9.74 -1.47
CA ALA A 89 -12.03 -11.19 -1.39
C ALA A 89 -13.29 -11.82 -2.01
N ARG A 90 -13.32 -13.15 -2.15
CA ARG A 90 -14.45 -13.86 -2.75
C ARG A 90 -15.74 -13.68 -1.96
N ASN A 91 -15.64 -13.50 -0.65
CA ASN A 91 -16.79 -13.26 0.22
C ASN A 91 -17.43 -11.87 0.04
N GLN A 92 -16.80 -10.97 -0.74
CA GLN A 92 -17.21 -9.58 -0.98
C GLN A 92 -17.32 -8.72 0.30
N THR A 93 -17.03 -9.29 1.48
CA THR A 93 -17.06 -8.64 2.77
C THR A 93 -15.71 -8.19 3.27
N THR A 94 -14.68 -8.97 3.00
CA THR A 94 -13.29 -8.62 3.22
C THR A 94 -12.82 -7.74 2.07
N LEU A 95 -12.37 -6.54 2.41
CA LEU A 95 -11.79 -5.60 1.45
C LEU A 95 -10.54 -4.94 2.03
N LEU A 96 -9.69 -4.48 1.12
CA LEU A 96 -8.54 -3.64 1.42
C LEU A 96 -8.61 -2.38 0.56
N LEU A 97 -8.55 -1.22 1.20
CA LEU A 97 -8.36 0.07 0.54
C LEU A 97 -6.86 0.32 0.41
N CYS A 98 -6.39 0.59 -0.81
CA CYS A 98 -5.03 1.02 -1.10
C CYS A 98 -5.06 2.48 -1.61
N ALA A 99 -4.30 3.36 -0.97
CA ALA A 99 -4.05 4.71 -1.43
C ALA A 99 -2.56 4.92 -1.68
N CYS A 100 -2.19 5.43 -2.85
CA CYS A 100 -0.80 5.67 -3.23
C CYS A 100 -0.62 7.15 -3.58
N ASN A 101 0.37 7.81 -2.96
CA ASN A 101 0.84 9.15 -3.32
C ASN A 101 2.19 9.02 -4.02
N PHE A 102 2.28 9.42 -5.28
CA PHE A 102 3.49 9.30 -6.08
C PHE A 102 4.32 10.58 -6.17
N THR A 103 4.06 11.55 -5.27
CA THR A 103 4.83 12.79 -5.16
C THR A 103 5.45 12.93 -3.77
N PRO A 104 6.53 13.69 -3.59
CA PRO A 104 7.13 13.95 -2.27
C PRO A 104 6.32 14.95 -1.43
N ILE A 105 5.13 15.37 -1.87
CA ILE A 105 4.27 16.30 -1.15
C ILE A 105 3.26 15.50 -0.33
N THR A 106 3.31 15.63 0.99
CA THR A 106 2.31 15.06 1.90
C THR A 106 0.93 15.64 1.61
N ARG A 107 -0.10 14.79 1.47
CA ARG A 107 -1.49 15.22 1.28
C ARG A 107 -2.25 15.07 2.59
N GLN A 108 -2.54 16.17 3.26
CA GLN A 108 -3.38 16.18 4.46
C GLN A 108 -4.84 16.37 4.09
N GLY A 109 -5.75 15.74 4.85
CA GLY A 109 -7.18 15.90 4.61
C GLY A 109 -7.67 15.28 3.30
N TYR A 110 -6.94 14.32 2.73
CA TYR A 110 -7.26 13.71 1.45
C TYR A 110 -8.44 12.76 1.60
N ARG A 111 -9.56 13.07 0.95
CA ARG A 111 -10.81 12.31 1.09
C ARG A 111 -10.89 11.17 0.07
N VAL A 112 -11.23 9.98 0.55
CA VAL A 112 -11.40 8.79 -0.29
C VAL A 112 -12.75 8.15 0.00
N GLY A 113 -13.55 7.91 -1.04
CA GLY A 113 -14.81 7.17 -0.92
C GLY A 113 -14.56 5.72 -0.51
N VAL A 114 -15.42 5.17 0.35
CA VAL A 114 -15.33 3.78 0.82
C VAL A 114 -16.70 3.11 0.84
N PRO A 115 -16.80 1.82 0.44
CA PRO A 115 -18.08 1.14 0.28
C PRO A 115 -18.76 0.78 1.60
N ARG A 116 -18.02 0.78 2.72
CA ARG A 116 -18.51 0.31 4.03
C ARG A 116 -18.32 1.37 5.10
N PRO A 117 -19.29 1.56 6.00
CA PRO A 117 -19.06 2.30 7.24
C PRO A 117 -18.12 1.51 8.15
N GLY A 118 -17.46 2.20 9.07
CA GLY A 118 -16.67 1.59 10.14
C GLY A 118 -15.36 2.32 10.41
N TYR A 119 -14.52 1.70 11.24
CA TYR A 119 -13.16 2.15 11.45
C TYR A 119 -12.23 1.43 10.47
N TYR A 120 -11.44 2.17 9.72
CA TYR A 120 -10.48 1.66 8.76
C TYR A 120 -9.10 1.64 9.42
N ARG A 121 -8.66 0.45 9.82
CA ARG A 121 -7.34 0.26 10.44
C ARG A 121 -6.26 0.31 9.38
N GLU A 122 -5.25 1.15 9.59
CA GLU A 122 -4.03 1.19 8.79
C GLU A 122 -3.20 -0.06 9.07
N ILE A 123 -3.07 -0.94 8.08
CA ILE A 123 -2.32 -2.20 8.21
C ILE A 123 -0.95 -2.17 7.52
N LEU A 124 -0.74 -1.19 6.64
CA LEU A 124 0.55 -0.91 6.03
C LEU A 124 0.65 0.60 5.76
N ASN A 125 1.80 1.17 6.10
CA ASN A 125 2.22 2.49 5.68
C ASN A 125 3.69 2.41 5.28
N THR A 126 4.00 2.59 3.99
CA THR A 126 5.37 2.45 3.50
C THR A 126 6.28 3.60 3.92
N ASP A 127 5.74 4.68 4.48
CA ASP A 127 6.50 5.79 5.06
C ASP A 127 6.83 5.59 6.55
N ALA A 128 6.41 4.48 7.17
CA ALA A 128 6.72 4.22 8.57
C ALA A 128 8.24 4.23 8.83
N ALA A 129 8.66 4.78 9.98
CA ALA A 129 10.07 4.88 10.37
C ALA A 129 10.78 3.52 10.39
N LEU A 130 10.04 2.45 10.67
CA LEU A 130 10.55 1.07 10.67
C LEU A 130 11.00 0.56 9.28
N TYR A 131 10.54 1.21 8.20
CA TYR A 131 11.00 0.99 6.83
C TYR A 131 12.01 2.06 6.35
N GLY A 132 12.33 3.05 7.20
CA GLY A 132 13.22 4.16 6.87
C GLY A 132 12.51 5.39 6.28
N GLY A 133 11.19 5.48 6.38
CA GLY A 133 10.41 6.66 5.95
C GLY A 133 10.32 7.76 7.02
N SER A 134 9.51 8.78 6.73
CA SER A 134 9.34 9.99 7.56
C SER A 134 8.33 9.86 8.71
N ASP A 135 7.69 8.69 8.83
CA ASP A 135 6.70 8.34 9.86
C ASP A 135 5.41 9.19 9.83
N VAL A 136 5.11 9.81 8.68
CA VAL A 136 3.82 10.47 8.46
C VAL A 136 2.76 9.38 8.23
N GLY A 137 1.57 9.53 8.81
CA GLY A 137 0.52 8.52 8.68
C GLY A 137 -0.77 8.87 9.39
N ASN A 138 -1.62 7.86 9.60
CA ASN A 138 -2.98 8.03 10.13
C ASN A 138 -3.14 7.57 11.59
N SER A 139 -2.05 7.50 12.35
CA SER A 139 -2.06 7.09 13.78
C SER A 139 -2.79 5.75 14.04
N GLY A 140 -2.64 4.78 13.12
CA GLY A 140 -3.23 3.44 13.24
C GLY A 140 -4.56 3.25 12.51
N GLY A 141 -5.24 4.30 12.07
CA GLY A 141 -6.46 4.19 11.28
C GLY A 141 -7.40 5.38 11.42
N VAL A 142 -8.49 5.37 10.65
CA VAL A 142 -9.46 6.47 10.57
C VAL A 142 -10.90 5.97 10.58
N PRO A 143 -11.84 6.69 11.21
CA PRO A 143 -13.26 6.38 11.05
C PRO A 143 -13.76 6.82 9.67
N SER A 144 -14.74 6.10 9.13
CA SER A 144 -15.52 6.57 8.00
C SER A 144 -16.58 7.58 8.43
N GLU A 145 -16.85 8.56 7.58
CA GLU A 145 -17.97 9.51 7.71
C GLU A 145 -19.09 9.14 6.73
N PRO A 146 -20.37 9.39 7.07
CA PRO A 146 -21.51 9.24 6.15
C PRO A 146 -21.57 10.37 5.12
N THR A 147 -20.42 10.66 4.50
CA THR A 147 -20.24 11.71 3.49
C THR A 147 -19.96 11.02 2.16
N PRO A 148 -20.89 11.04 1.19
CA PRO A 148 -20.68 10.42 -0.10
C PRO A 148 -19.49 11.03 -0.85
N TRP A 149 -18.63 10.19 -1.43
CA TRP A 149 -17.44 10.59 -2.18
C TRP A 149 -17.03 9.49 -3.16
N HIS A 150 -16.44 9.83 -4.31
CA HIS A 150 -15.99 8.85 -5.32
C HIS A 150 -17.05 7.77 -5.67
N GLY A 151 -18.33 8.15 -5.71
CA GLY A 151 -19.44 7.23 -5.97
C GLY A 151 -19.73 6.21 -4.85
N GLN A 152 -19.15 6.39 -3.67
CA GLN A 152 -19.35 5.55 -2.49
C GLN A 152 -20.23 6.25 -1.44
N PRO A 153 -20.98 5.50 -0.61
CA PRO A 153 -21.89 6.08 0.39
C PRO A 153 -21.17 6.72 1.59
N HIS A 154 -19.96 6.24 1.90
CA HIS A 154 -19.13 6.75 2.99
C HIS A 154 -17.79 7.23 2.44
N SER A 155 -17.03 7.97 3.25
CA SER A 155 -15.65 8.34 2.94
C SER A 155 -14.78 8.38 4.17
N VAL A 156 -13.47 8.26 3.98
CA VAL A 156 -12.44 8.46 5.00
C VAL A 156 -11.60 9.67 4.65
N VAL A 157 -11.08 10.35 5.66
CA VAL A 157 -10.15 11.48 5.50
C VAL A 157 -8.76 11.00 5.92
N LEU A 158 -7.83 10.97 4.96
CA LEU A 158 -6.50 10.42 5.13
C LEU A 158 -5.44 11.52 5.12
N THR A 159 -4.37 11.28 5.88
CA THR A 159 -3.06 11.84 5.60
C THR A 159 -2.31 10.85 4.71
N LEU A 160 -2.03 11.23 3.47
CA LEU A 160 -1.21 10.46 2.54
C LEU A 160 0.26 10.91 2.67
N PRO A 161 1.17 10.03 3.13
CA PRO A 161 2.57 10.36 3.28
C PRO A 161 3.25 10.62 1.93
N PRO A 162 4.43 11.27 1.91
CA PRO A 162 5.16 11.56 0.68
C PRO A 162 5.73 10.26 0.07
N LEU A 163 5.58 10.08 -1.26
CA LEU A 163 6.11 8.91 -1.99
C LEU A 163 5.72 7.55 -1.37
N ALA A 164 4.49 7.42 -0.87
CA ALA A 164 4.09 6.28 -0.05
C ALA A 164 2.79 5.62 -0.52
N ALA A 165 2.62 4.37 -0.09
CA ALA A 165 1.35 3.66 -0.13
C ALA A 165 0.86 3.38 1.29
N VAL A 166 -0.43 3.62 1.51
CA VAL A 166 -1.15 3.30 2.75
C VAL A 166 -2.24 2.28 2.43
N TRP A 167 -2.30 1.20 3.21
CA TRP A 167 -3.35 0.19 3.11
C TRP A 167 -4.20 0.18 4.37
N LEU A 168 -5.51 0.17 4.17
CA LEU A 168 -6.48 0.12 5.25
C LEU A 168 -7.48 -1.00 5.04
N VAL A 169 -7.93 -1.61 6.14
CA VAL A 169 -9.01 -2.61 6.15
C VAL A 169 -10.08 -2.21 7.18
N PRO A 170 -11.37 -2.46 6.92
CA PRO A 170 -12.41 -2.30 7.94
C PRO A 170 -12.10 -3.17 9.17
N ALA A 171 -12.22 -2.60 10.37
CA ALA A 171 -12.07 -3.28 11.66
C ALA A 171 -13.34 -4.02 12.07
#